data_AF-G5IGM7-F1
#
_entry.id   AF-G5IGM7-F1
#
_cell.length_a   1.000
_cell.length_b   1.000
_cell.length_c   1.000
_cell.angle_alpha   90.00
_cell.angle_beta   90.00
_cell.angle_gamma   90.00
#
_symmetry.space_group_name_H-M   'P 1'
#
loop_
_entity.id
_entity.type
_entity.pdbx_description
1 polymer ?
#
loop_
_entity_poly.entity_id
_entity_poly.type
_entity_poly.pdbx_seq_one_letter_code
_entity_poly.pdbx_strand_id
1 'polypeptide(L)'
;MRQRKRKLEEILRQVAVLFLLACMTILLYGCGGRKQTAGETETMAVENVSENHTSEQTETTAEPETTIQPLNLEEPRAAVAKPPLIKADEFAYEAPPEKRSYEDVISRAVGKVTEEEGSFAASPVIWSTISDEKFVYFFYRFTGEAESDVQELSDYVIVGQEIELSCGIHTGMSIEEAETILPGLYHFQWPEEENTLYRWNNITYPEGWSEQFPTILIAQVDNGEEMPLYAGLMADETGIIRAIAFCNPTAG
;
A
#
# COMPACT_ATOMS: atom_id res chain seq x y z
N MET A 1 -18.02 -46.58 16.65
CA MET A 1 -17.82 -46.01 15.29
C MET A 1 -19.11 -45.48 14.63
N ARG A 2 -20.21 -46.24 14.56
CA ARG A 2 -21.47 -45.78 13.88
C ARG A 2 -22.09 -44.49 14.45
N GLN A 3 -21.92 -44.23 15.74
CA GLN A 3 -22.51 -43.06 16.42
C GLN A 3 -21.74 -41.76 16.15
N ARG A 4 -20.42 -41.83 15.96
CA ARG A 4 -19.58 -40.67 15.57
C ARG A 4 -19.82 -40.25 14.12
N LYS A 5 -20.02 -41.22 13.23
CA LYS A 5 -20.34 -40.95 11.82
C LYS A 5 -21.69 -40.24 11.65
N ARG A 6 -22.71 -40.64 12.43
CA ARG A 6 -24.01 -39.94 12.43
C ARG A 6 -23.92 -38.50 12.95
N LYS A 7 -23.15 -38.26 14.01
CA LYS A 7 -22.92 -36.89 14.50
C LYS A 7 -22.22 -36.00 13.47
N LEU A 8 -21.23 -36.55 12.75
CA LEU A 8 -20.52 -35.82 11.69
C LEU A 8 -21.43 -35.49 10.51
N GLU A 9 -22.28 -36.44 10.08
CA GLU A 9 -23.26 -36.22 9.01
C GLU A 9 -24.34 -35.19 9.40
N GLU A 10 -24.71 -35.13 10.68
CA GLU A 10 -25.68 -34.17 11.21
C GLU A 10 -25.10 -32.76 11.29
N ILE A 11 -23.82 -32.63 11.69
CA ILE A 11 -23.08 -31.35 11.68
C ILE A 11 -22.89 -30.85 10.25
N LEU A 12 -22.49 -31.71 9.31
CA LEU A 12 -22.34 -31.33 7.90
C LEU A 12 -23.66 -30.85 7.29
N ARG A 13 -24.79 -31.46 7.66
CA ARG A 13 -26.12 -31.00 7.24
C ARG A 13 -26.47 -29.63 7.82
N GLN A 14 -26.15 -29.38 9.09
CA GLN A 14 -26.41 -28.08 9.71
C GLN A 14 -25.57 -26.96 9.08
N VAL A 15 -24.30 -27.21 8.79
CA VAL A 15 -23.41 -26.27 8.12
C VAL A 15 -23.88 -25.99 6.69
N ALA A 16 -24.30 -27.02 5.95
CA ALA A 16 -24.83 -26.83 4.59
C ALA A 16 -26.13 -26.01 4.57
N VAL A 17 -27.01 -26.18 5.57
CA VAL A 17 -28.24 -25.37 5.69
C VAL A 17 -27.93 -23.92 6.02
N LEU A 18 -26.97 -23.66 6.92
CA LEU A 18 -26.52 -22.31 7.27
C LEU A 18 -25.87 -21.61 6.07
N PHE A 19 -25.06 -22.32 5.29
CA PHE A 19 -24.44 -21.79 4.09
C PHE A 19 -25.49 -21.43 3.03
N LEU A 20 -26.48 -22.31 2.79
CA LEU A 20 -27.57 -22.04 1.86
C LEU A 20 -28.46 -20.87 2.32
N LEU A 21 -28.69 -20.72 3.63
CA LEU A 21 -29.41 -19.57 4.18
C LEU A 21 -28.64 -18.26 3.97
N ALA A 22 -27.32 -18.26 4.19
CA ALA A 22 -26.46 -17.11 3.95
C ALA A 22 -26.40 -16.71 2.47
N CYS A 23 -26.33 -17.69 1.55
CA CYS A 23 -26.41 -17.41 0.12
C CYS A 23 -27.79 -16.88 -0.29
N MET A 24 -28.88 -17.38 0.31
CA MET A 24 -30.23 -16.88 0.07
C MET A 24 -30.44 -15.45 0.58
N THR A 25 -29.89 -15.06 1.73
CA THR A 25 -29.94 -13.65 2.19
C THR A 25 -29.14 -12.73 1.29
N ILE A 26 -27.98 -13.15 0.80
CA ILE A 26 -27.19 -12.35 -0.15
C ILE A 26 -27.95 -12.20 -1.48
N LEU A 27 -28.66 -13.22 -1.95
CA LEU A 27 -29.49 -13.13 -3.17
C LEU A 27 -30.78 -12.31 -2.98
N LEU A 28 -31.37 -12.34 -1.78
CA LEU A 28 -32.59 -11.57 -1.47
C LEU A 28 -32.33 -10.08 -1.19
N TYR A 29 -31.12 -9.73 -0.71
CA TYR A 29 -30.74 -8.34 -0.39
C TYR A 29 -29.72 -7.73 -1.36
N GLY A 30 -29.07 -8.52 -2.21
CA GLY A 30 -28.00 -8.09 -3.12
C GLY A 30 -28.45 -7.71 -4.54
N CYS A 31 -29.75 -7.75 -4.86
CA CYS A 31 -30.27 -7.30 -6.16
C CYS A 31 -31.40 -6.30 -5.98
N GLY A 32 -31.04 -5.04 -5.77
CA GLY A 32 -32.00 -3.93 -5.65
C GLY A 32 -31.35 -2.60 -5.98
N GLY A 33 -31.13 -2.32 -7.27
CA GLY A 33 -30.73 -1.00 -7.75
C GLY A 33 -31.82 0.07 -7.52
N ARG A 34 -31.36 1.27 -7.15
CA ARG A 34 -31.96 2.61 -7.28
C ARG A 34 -33.43 2.83 -6.86
N LYS A 35 -33.62 3.77 -5.93
CA LYS A 35 -34.66 4.80 -6.05
C LYS A 35 -34.08 6.20 -5.85
N GLN A 36 -34.23 7.02 -6.89
CA GLN A 36 -34.25 8.47 -6.83
C GLN A 36 -35.42 8.93 -5.94
N THR A 37 -35.19 9.96 -5.15
CA THR A 37 -36.22 10.97 -4.84
C THR A 37 -35.54 12.33 -4.84
N ALA A 38 -35.91 13.14 -5.84
CA ALA A 38 -35.67 14.57 -5.88
C ALA A 38 -36.82 15.29 -5.18
N GLY A 39 -36.50 16.43 -4.56
CA GLY A 39 -37.42 17.51 -4.26
C GLY A 39 -37.80 17.67 -2.79
N GLU A 40 -37.21 18.67 -2.13
CA GLU A 40 -37.99 19.80 -1.61
C GLU A 40 -37.07 21.00 -1.37
N THR A 41 -37.39 22.07 -2.07
CA THR A 41 -36.87 23.44 -1.94
C THR A 41 -37.38 24.09 -0.66
N GLU A 42 -36.48 24.70 0.12
CA GLU A 42 -36.82 25.92 0.86
C GLU A 42 -35.79 27.02 0.56
N THR A 43 -36.32 28.08 -0.03
CA THR A 43 -35.72 29.38 -0.27
C THR A 43 -35.56 30.16 1.02
N MET A 44 -34.42 30.82 1.25
CA MET A 44 -34.41 32.17 1.79
C MET A 44 -33.27 32.99 1.16
N ALA A 45 -33.70 34.08 0.53
CA ALA A 45 -32.89 35.11 -0.08
C ALA A 45 -32.23 36.00 0.98
N VAL A 46 -31.03 36.52 0.69
CA VAL A 46 -30.61 37.85 1.16
C VAL A 46 -29.87 38.57 0.04
N GLU A 47 -30.57 39.57 -0.49
CA GLU A 47 -30.20 40.85 -1.13
C GLU A 47 -28.82 41.03 -1.80
N ASN A 48 -28.91 41.29 -3.12
CA ASN A 48 -28.02 42.22 -3.81
C ASN A 48 -28.53 43.67 -3.60
N VAL A 49 -27.63 44.60 -3.30
CA VAL A 49 -27.80 46.02 -3.66
C VAL A 49 -26.60 46.48 -4.47
N SER A 50 -26.95 47.05 -5.62
CA SER A 50 -26.11 47.53 -6.72
C SER A 50 -25.79 49.02 -6.59
N GLU A 51 -24.74 49.43 -7.31
CA GLU A 51 -24.46 50.73 -7.92
C GLU A 51 -24.08 51.94 -7.03
N ASN A 52 -22.92 52.58 -7.33
CA ASN A 52 -22.88 53.66 -8.32
C ASN A 52 -21.45 54.14 -8.69
N HIS A 53 -21.34 54.73 -9.88
CA HIS A 53 -20.16 55.32 -10.54
C HIS A 53 -19.69 56.68 -9.97
N THR A 54 -18.39 57.02 -10.15
CA THR A 54 -17.86 58.19 -10.95
C THR A 54 -16.53 58.77 -10.40
N SER A 55 -15.64 59.12 -11.35
CA SER A 55 -14.30 59.75 -11.37
C SER A 55 -13.87 60.77 -10.30
N GLU A 56 -12.56 60.81 -9.98
CA GLU A 56 -11.61 61.91 -10.32
C GLU A 56 -10.17 61.65 -9.83
N GLN A 57 -9.22 62.48 -10.30
CA GLN A 57 -7.78 62.31 -10.46
C GLN A 57 -6.87 62.59 -9.22
N THR A 58 -5.62 62.10 -9.37
CA THR A 58 -4.30 62.61 -8.89
C THR A 58 -3.96 62.59 -7.41
N GLU A 59 -2.91 61.83 -7.04
CA GLU A 59 -1.62 62.40 -6.62
C GLU A 59 -0.49 61.36 -6.60
N THR A 60 0.68 61.81 -7.05
CA THR A 60 1.95 61.08 -7.15
C THR A 60 2.62 60.93 -5.79
N THR A 61 3.10 59.75 -5.43
CA THR A 61 4.29 59.58 -4.58
C THR A 61 4.98 58.27 -4.97
N ALA A 62 6.23 58.40 -5.43
CA ALA A 62 7.10 57.29 -5.79
C ALA A 62 7.78 56.71 -4.55
N GLU A 63 7.86 55.37 -4.45
CA GLU A 63 8.91 54.60 -3.76
C GLU A 63 8.69 53.07 -3.93
N PRO A 64 9.74 52.24 -3.78
CA PRO A 64 10.52 51.61 -4.84
C PRO A 64 9.97 50.26 -5.36
N GLU A 65 10.30 49.94 -6.61
CA GLU A 65 10.09 48.62 -7.22
C GLU A 65 10.88 47.55 -6.44
N THR A 66 10.20 46.88 -5.51
CA THR A 66 10.64 45.57 -5.04
C THR A 66 10.01 44.56 -5.99
N THR A 67 10.73 44.19 -7.05
CA THR A 67 10.37 43.05 -7.89
C THR A 67 10.51 41.79 -7.03
N ILE A 68 9.46 41.46 -6.29
CA ILE A 68 9.26 40.12 -5.75
C ILE A 68 9.01 39.25 -6.98
N GLN A 69 10.02 38.51 -7.41
CA GLN A 69 9.81 37.41 -8.34
C GLN A 69 8.75 36.50 -7.70
N PRO A 70 7.64 36.17 -8.39
CA PRO A 70 6.68 35.24 -7.83
C PRO A 70 7.43 33.94 -7.53
N LEU A 71 7.32 33.51 -6.27
CA LEU A 71 7.74 32.20 -5.81
C LEU A 71 7.27 31.20 -6.88
N ASN A 72 8.22 30.50 -7.49
CA ASN A 72 7.92 29.45 -8.46
C ASN A 72 7.12 28.38 -7.71
N LEU A 73 5.80 28.52 -7.73
CA LEU A 73 4.86 27.49 -7.33
C LEU A 73 5.25 26.28 -8.15
N GLU A 74 5.80 25.26 -7.47
CA GLU A 74 6.11 23.97 -8.07
C GLU A 74 4.96 23.61 -9.02
N GLU A 75 5.28 23.44 -10.30
CA GLU A 75 4.32 22.90 -11.24
C GLU A 75 3.78 21.60 -10.64
N PRO A 76 2.45 21.40 -10.60
CA PRO A 76 1.90 20.15 -10.10
C PRO A 76 2.51 19.02 -10.92
N ARG A 77 3.30 18.16 -10.26
CA ARG A 77 3.93 16.99 -10.88
C ARG A 77 2.87 16.28 -11.71
N ALA A 78 3.13 16.10 -13.00
CA ALA A 78 2.18 15.47 -13.90
C ALA A 78 1.77 14.12 -13.32
N ALA A 79 0.46 13.92 -13.13
CA ALA A 79 -0.06 12.66 -12.60
C ALA A 79 0.40 11.50 -13.50
N VAL A 80 1.28 10.65 -12.97
CA VAL A 80 1.78 9.48 -13.69
C VAL A 80 0.63 8.48 -13.80
N ALA A 81 0.15 8.24 -15.02
CA ALA A 81 -0.99 7.37 -15.28
C ALA A 81 -0.66 5.87 -15.15
N LYS A 82 0.62 5.50 -15.23
CA LYS A 82 1.12 4.11 -15.10
C LYS A 82 2.57 4.10 -14.57
N PRO A 83 2.90 3.26 -13.58
CA PRO A 83 4.27 3.04 -13.13
C PRO A 83 5.23 2.68 -14.27
N PRO A 84 6.50 3.05 -14.18
CA PRO A 84 7.48 2.70 -15.19
C PRO A 84 7.66 1.18 -15.23
N LEU A 85 7.88 0.64 -16.43
CA LEU A 85 8.21 -0.77 -16.62
C LEU A 85 9.73 -0.92 -16.73
N ILE A 86 10.32 -1.64 -15.80
CA ILE A 86 11.77 -1.85 -15.67
C ILE A 86 12.09 -3.31 -15.97
N LYS A 87 13.21 -3.60 -16.61
CA LYS A 87 13.63 -4.99 -16.83
C LYS A 87 14.12 -5.62 -15.53
N ALA A 88 13.83 -6.91 -15.32
CA ALA A 88 14.19 -7.58 -14.07
C ALA A 88 15.69 -7.60 -13.77
N ASP A 89 16.56 -7.62 -14.79
CA ASP A 89 18.01 -7.55 -14.62
C ASP A 89 18.49 -6.15 -14.19
N GLU A 90 17.84 -5.09 -14.65
CA GLU A 90 18.07 -3.71 -14.22
C GLU A 90 17.63 -3.46 -12.78
N PHE A 91 16.72 -4.26 -12.24
CA PHE A 91 16.20 -4.13 -10.88
C PHE A 91 16.59 -5.30 -9.96
N ALA A 92 17.49 -6.17 -10.43
CA ALA A 92 18.06 -7.26 -9.65
C ALA A 92 19.06 -6.71 -8.61
N TYR A 93 19.52 -7.57 -7.70
CA TYR A 93 20.59 -7.25 -6.76
C TYR A 93 21.43 -8.50 -6.50
N GLU A 94 22.67 -8.30 -6.06
CA GLU A 94 23.59 -9.41 -5.79
C GLU A 94 23.15 -10.20 -4.54
N ALA A 95 23.26 -11.53 -4.63
CA ALA A 95 23.01 -12.47 -3.54
C ALA A 95 21.64 -12.32 -2.84
N PRO A 96 20.52 -12.56 -3.55
CA PRO A 96 19.21 -12.70 -2.91
C PRO A 96 19.26 -13.79 -1.82
N PRO A 97 18.43 -13.69 -0.77
CA PRO A 97 18.52 -14.64 0.33
C PRO A 97 18.21 -16.06 -0.15
N GLU A 98 19.24 -16.91 -0.15
CA GLU A 98 19.20 -18.31 -0.65
C GLU A 98 18.30 -19.20 0.20
N LYS A 99 18.18 -18.89 1.50
CA LYS A 99 17.35 -19.61 2.46
C LYS A 99 16.43 -18.64 3.20
N ARG A 100 15.15 -18.99 3.19
CA ARG A 100 14.05 -18.15 3.72
C ARG A 100 13.08 -18.94 4.60
N SER A 101 13.48 -20.13 5.05
CA SER A 101 12.73 -20.85 6.08
C SER A 101 12.81 -20.07 7.40
N TYR A 102 11.82 -20.25 8.26
CA TYR A 102 11.79 -19.60 9.56
C TYR A 102 13.02 -20.01 10.40
N GLU A 103 13.37 -21.30 10.38
CA GLU A 103 14.50 -21.86 11.13
C GLU A 103 15.84 -21.29 10.67
N ASP A 104 16.02 -21.12 9.35
CA ASP A 104 17.24 -20.53 8.82
C ASP A 104 17.33 -19.04 9.19
N VAL A 105 16.24 -18.29 9.07
CA VAL A 105 16.22 -16.84 9.32
C VAL A 105 16.36 -16.52 10.82
N ILE A 106 15.69 -17.25 11.70
CA ILE A 106 15.79 -16.99 13.14
C ILE A 106 17.19 -17.26 13.68
N SER A 107 17.94 -18.20 13.09
CA SER A 107 19.32 -18.52 13.49
C SER A 107 20.31 -17.38 13.23
N ARG A 108 19.96 -16.45 12.35
CA ARG A 108 20.76 -15.28 11.94
C ARG A 108 20.11 -13.96 12.34
N ALA A 109 19.06 -14.01 13.16
CA ALA A 109 18.35 -12.83 13.60
C ALA A 109 19.28 -11.87 14.36
N VAL A 110 19.21 -10.59 14.02
CA VAL A 110 19.87 -9.51 14.72
C VAL A 110 18.82 -8.76 15.53
N GLY A 111 19.02 -8.70 16.84
CA GLY A 111 18.08 -8.06 17.75
C GLY A 111 16.95 -8.98 18.21
N LYS A 112 15.83 -8.37 18.62
CA LYS A 112 14.67 -9.09 19.15
C LYS A 112 13.71 -9.43 18.02
N VAL A 113 13.25 -10.68 17.97
CA VAL A 113 12.10 -11.09 17.16
C VAL A 113 10.83 -10.47 17.74
N THR A 114 10.09 -9.76 16.90
CA THR A 114 8.79 -9.20 17.28
C THR A 114 7.69 -10.15 16.87
N GLU A 115 6.78 -10.43 17.80
CA GLU A 115 5.56 -11.19 17.53
C GLU A 115 4.34 -10.31 17.83
N GLU A 116 3.35 -10.34 16.94
CA GLU A 116 2.13 -9.56 17.05
C GLU A 116 0.93 -10.30 16.46
N GLU A 117 -0.24 -10.14 17.08
CA GLU A 117 -1.49 -10.65 16.53
C GLU A 117 -1.92 -9.79 15.35
N GLY A 118 -2.47 -10.41 14.32
CA GLY A 118 -2.99 -9.70 13.16
C GLY A 118 -3.84 -10.58 12.27
N SER A 119 -3.95 -10.21 11.00
CA SER A 119 -4.65 -11.01 10.00
C SER A 119 -3.85 -11.17 8.72
N PHE A 120 -3.98 -12.34 8.08
CA PHE A 120 -3.48 -12.62 6.75
C PHE A 120 -4.62 -13.23 5.94
N ALA A 121 -4.96 -12.64 4.79
CA ALA A 121 -6.10 -13.05 3.98
C ALA A 121 -7.41 -13.24 4.79
N ALA A 122 -7.72 -12.27 5.65
CA ALA A 122 -8.88 -12.26 6.57
C ALA A 122 -8.92 -13.39 7.62
N SER A 123 -7.83 -14.14 7.78
CA SER A 123 -7.69 -15.17 8.82
C SER A 123 -6.75 -14.66 9.91
N PRO A 124 -7.04 -14.93 11.20
CA PRO A 124 -6.21 -14.47 12.30
C PRO A 124 -4.87 -15.21 12.31
N VAL A 125 -3.79 -14.46 12.53
CA VAL A 125 -2.41 -14.96 12.55
C VAL A 125 -1.61 -14.33 13.68
N ILE A 126 -0.51 -14.97 14.03
CA ILE A 126 0.59 -14.31 14.75
C ILE A 126 1.70 -14.06 13.74
N TRP A 127 2.03 -12.80 13.54
CA TRP A 127 3.16 -12.35 12.75
C TRP A 127 4.45 -12.53 13.52
N SER A 128 5.54 -12.82 12.82
CA SER A 128 6.90 -12.82 13.35
C SER A 128 7.79 -12.01 12.43
N THR A 129 8.22 -10.85 12.92
CA THR A 129 9.09 -9.92 12.20
C THR A 129 10.53 -10.13 12.65
N ILE A 130 11.40 -10.53 11.72
CA ILE A 130 12.79 -10.88 11.99
C ILE A 130 13.70 -10.08 11.08
N SER A 131 14.69 -9.38 11.64
CA SER A 131 15.75 -8.74 10.86
C SER A 131 17.04 -9.56 10.93
N ASP A 132 17.80 -9.60 9.85
CA ASP A 132 19.17 -10.11 9.81
C ASP A 132 20.20 -9.04 9.43
N GLU A 133 19.92 -7.77 9.77
CA GLU A 133 20.64 -6.55 9.36
C GLU A 133 20.40 -6.14 7.91
N LYS A 134 20.42 -7.10 6.98
CA LYS A 134 20.30 -6.84 5.54
C LYS A 134 18.86 -6.79 5.07
N PHE A 135 18.05 -7.66 5.63
CA PHE A 135 16.67 -7.87 5.27
C PHE A 135 15.79 -7.88 6.52
N VAL A 136 14.51 -7.59 6.31
CA VAL A 136 13.46 -7.87 7.29
C VAL A 136 12.52 -8.90 6.67
N TYR A 137 12.22 -9.95 7.41
CA TYR A 137 11.37 -11.06 7.03
C TYR A 137 10.07 -11.01 7.82
N PHE A 138 8.96 -11.27 7.14
CA PHE A 138 7.63 -11.35 7.73
C PHE A 138 7.13 -12.78 7.60
N PHE A 139 7.12 -13.48 8.73
CA PHE A 139 6.49 -14.79 8.85
C PHE A 139 5.13 -14.68 9.51
N TYR A 140 4.25 -15.63 9.25
CA TYR A 140 3.01 -15.77 9.98
C TYR A 140 2.73 -17.23 10.33
N ARG A 141 1.95 -17.43 11.39
CA ARG A 141 1.29 -18.69 11.72
C ARG A 141 -0.18 -18.45 12.02
N PHE A 142 -1.06 -19.30 11.52
CA PHE A 142 -2.50 -19.20 11.78
C PHE A 142 -2.83 -19.48 13.25
N THR A 143 -3.78 -18.72 13.80
CA THR A 143 -4.34 -18.97 15.13
C THR A 143 -5.76 -19.54 14.99
N GLY A 144 -6.08 -20.65 15.67
CA GLY A 144 -7.41 -21.29 15.61
C GLY A 144 -7.40 -22.82 15.55
N GLU A 145 -8.57 -23.46 15.41
CA GLU A 145 -8.79 -24.92 15.64
C GLU A 145 -7.96 -25.90 14.78
N ALA A 146 -7.29 -25.41 13.73
CA ALA A 146 -6.31 -26.16 12.93
C ALA A 146 -4.90 -25.59 13.14
N GLU A 147 -4.51 -25.41 14.41
CA GLU A 147 -3.20 -24.86 14.81
C GLU A 147 -2.09 -25.55 14.03
N SER A 148 -1.34 -24.73 13.31
CA SER A 148 -0.07 -25.12 12.69
C SER A 148 1.00 -24.29 13.39
N ASP A 149 1.90 -24.95 14.10
CA ASP A 149 3.12 -24.31 14.61
C ASP A 149 4.11 -23.97 13.47
N VAL A 150 3.74 -24.24 12.21
CA VAL A 150 4.54 -23.92 11.04
C VAL A 150 4.43 -22.43 10.75
N GLN A 151 5.59 -21.79 10.76
CA GLN A 151 5.77 -20.41 10.34
C GLN A 151 5.95 -20.37 8.81
N GLU A 152 5.06 -19.68 8.13
CA GLU A 152 5.11 -19.48 6.68
C GLU A 152 5.66 -18.09 6.37
N LEU A 153 6.56 -18.01 5.39
CA LEU A 153 7.05 -16.71 4.92
C LEU A 153 5.95 -16.03 4.10
N SER A 154 5.52 -14.85 4.53
CA SER A 154 4.69 -13.98 3.70
C SER A 154 5.56 -13.22 2.71
N ASP A 155 6.54 -12.46 3.21
CA ASP A 155 7.37 -11.60 2.39
C ASP A 155 8.69 -11.24 3.10
N TYR A 156 9.60 -10.59 2.38
CA TYR A 156 10.81 -9.97 2.91
C TYR A 156 11.12 -8.67 2.18
N VAL A 157 11.83 -7.76 2.86
CA VAL A 157 12.23 -6.47 2.31
C VAL A 157 13.72 -6.25 2.54
N ILE A 158 14.34 -5.48 1.65
CA ILE A 158 15.73 -5.05 1.77
C ILE A 158 15.76 -3.83 2.69
N VAL A 159 16.60 -3.84 3.72
CA VAL A 159 16.85 -2.71 4.63
C VAL A 159 18.33 -2.36 4.79
N GLY A 160 19.23 -3.25 4.36
CA GLY A 160 20.68 -3.05 4.38
C GLY A 160 21.11 -2.03 3.34
N GLN A 161 21.97 -1.08 3.76
CA GLN A 161 22.50 -0.03 2.88
C GLN A 161 23.59 -0.54 1.94
N GLU A 162 24.15 -1.71 2.23
CA GLU A 162 25.14 -2.39 1.39
C GLU A 162 24.53 -3.14 0.21
N ILE A 163 23.19 -3.26 0.16
CA ILE A 163 22.49 -3.89 -0.95
C ILE A 163 22.06 -2.78 -1.93
N GLU A 164 22.65 -2.84 -3.12
CA GLU A 164 22.35 -1.97 -4.24
C GLU A 164 21.69 -2.79 -5.35
N LEU A 165 20.61 -2.26 -5.92
CA LEU A 165 19.99 -2.82 -7.12
C LEU A 165 20.87 -2.50 -8.34
N SER A 166 20.80 -3.29 -9.41
CA SER A 166 21.61 -3.10 -10.63
C SER A 166 21.46 -1.71 -11.26
N CYS A 167 20.33 -1.03 -11.05
CA CYS A 167 20.10 0.35 -11.50
C CYS A 167 20.76 1.42 -10.63
N GLY A 168 21.35 1.04 -9.49
CA GLY A 168 22.01 1.94 -8.55
C GLY A 168 21.14 2.37 -7.37
N ILE A 169 19.88 1.95 -7.31
CA ILE A 169 18.99 2.26 -6.18
C ILE A 169 19.37 1.43 -4.96
N HIS A 170 19.39 2.05 -3.79
CA HIS A 170 19.68 1.38 -2.52
C HIS A 170 18.92 2.05 -1.37
N THR A 171 18.88 1.40 -0.21
CA THR A 171 18.34 2.02 1.01
C THR A 171 19.26 3.13 1.51
N GLY A 172 18.70 4.20 2.07
CA GLY A 172 19.41 5.43 2.43
C GLY A 172 19.46 6.49 1.32
N MET A 173 19.08 6.15 0.09
CA MET A 173 18.92 7.09 -1.02
C MET A 173 17.67 7.96 -0.84
N SER A 174 17.72 9.22 -1.29
CA SER A 174 16.56 10.10 -1.32
C SER A 174 15.61 9.78 -2.49
N ILE A 175 14.34 10.20 -2.37
CA ILE A 175 13.37 10.12 -3.46
C ILE A 175 13.89 10.83 -4.72
N GLU A 176 14.48 12.02 -4.58
CA GLU A 176 14.97 12.82 -5.72
C GLU A 176 16.09 12.12 -6.50
N GLU A 177 17.00 11.46 -5.78
CA GLU A 177 18.06 10.65 -6.39
C GLU A 177 17.48 9.43 -7.10
N ALA A 178 16.53 8.73 -6.47
CA ALA A 178 15.85 7.58 -7.07
C ALA A 178 15.07 7.97 -8.34
N GLU A 179 14.38 9.11 -8.35
CA GLU A 179 13.68 9.66 -9.52
C GLU A 179 14.64 10.08 -10.64
N THR A 180 15.87 10.47 -10.30
CA THR A 180 16.89 10.76 -11.31
C THR A 180 17.36 9.48 -12.02
N ILE A 181 17.47 8.38 -11.28
CA ILE A 181 17.85 7.06 -11.83
C ILE A 181 16.69 6.45 -12.60
N LEU A 182 15.49 6.46 -12.02
CA LEU A 182 14.27 5.91 -12.57
C LEU A 182 13.19 6.99 -12.64
N PRO A 183 13.11 7.74 -13.74
CA PRO A 183 12.12 8.79 -13.88
C PRO A 183 10.70 8.21 -14.01
N GLY A 184 9.74 8.91 -13.43
CA GLY A 184 8.31 8.61 -13.58
C GLY A 184 7.79 7.52 -12.64
N LEU A 185 8.48 7.22 -11.54
CA LEU A 185 7.95 6.37 -10.46
C LEU A 185 6.56 6.85 -10.03
N TYR A 186 5.67 5.91 -9.71
CA TYR A 186 4.35 6.24 -9.20
C TYR A 186 4.41 6.50 -7.70
N HIS A 187 3.94 7.66 -7.24
CA HIS A 187 3.94 8.02 -5.81
C HIS A 187 2.64 7.58 -5.18
N PHE A 188 2.68 6.48 -4.44
CA PHE A 188 1.59 6.06 -3.58
C PHE A 188 1.72 6.71 -2.20
N GLN A 189 0.61 7.22 -1.66
CA GLN A 189 0.54 7.86 -0.35
C GLN A 189 -0.72 7.41 0.40
N TRP A 190 -0.63 7.42 1.73
CA TRP A 190 -1.75 7.16 2.62
C TRP A 190 -2.49 8.45 3.01
N PRO A 191 -3.81 8.43 3.26
CA PRO A 191 -4.74 7.34 2.95
C PRO A 191 -4.90 7.17 1.44
N GLU A 192 -5.26 5.97 1.00
CA GLU A 192 -5.48 5.70 -0.42
C GLU A 192 -6.55 6.63 -1.00
N GLU A 193 -6.25 7.26 -2.14
CA GLU A 193 -7.28 7.92 -2.92
C GLU A 193 -8.20 6.86 -3.55
N GLU A 194 -9.52 7.08 -3.50
CA GLU A 194 -10.54 6.10 -3.91
C GLU A 194 -10.40 5.59 -5.36
N ASN A 195 -9.58 6.23 -6.20
CA ASN A 195 -9.44 5.96 -7.64
C ASN A 195 -8.01 5.60 -8.11
N THR A 196 -7.12 5.12 -7.23
CA THR A 196 -5.81 4.65 -7.69
C THR A 196 -5.92 3.26 -8.34
N LEU A 197 -5.43 3.14 -9.59
CA LEU A 197 -5.28 1.85 -10.28
C LEU A 197 -4.14 1.00 -9.72
N TYR A 198 -3.22 1.63 -8.98
CA TYR A 198 -2.02 1.03 -8.42
C TYR A 198 -2.05 1.20 -6.91
N ARG A 199 -2.42 0.13 -6.21
CA ARG A 199 -2.42 0.06 -4.75
C ARG A 199 -1.24 -0.75 -4.27
N TRP A 200 -0.62 -0.29 -3.19
CA TRP A 200 0.39 -1.09 -2.52
C TRP A 200 -0.28 -2.25 -1.78
N ASN A 201 0.23 -3.47 -1.94
CA ASN A 201 -0.32 -4.62 -1.25
C ASN A 201 0.17 -4.64 0.21
N ASN A 202 -0.61 -4.07 1.12
CA ASN A 202 -0.26 -4.08 2.55
C ASN A 202 -0.61 -5.39 3.27
N ILE A 203 -1.37 -6.30 2.65
CA ILE A 203 -1.84 -7.54 3.32
C ILE A 203 -0.74 -8.58 3.55
N THR A 204 0.41 -8.42 2.90
CA THR A 204 1.58 -9.31 3.06
C THR A 204 2.50 -8.90 4.23
N TYR A 205 2.13 -7.83 4.95
CA TYR A 205 2.89 -7.29 6.08
C TYR A 205 2.03 -7.27 7.36
N PRO A 206 2.65 -7.20 8.55
CA PRO A 206 1.92 -6.90 9.77
C PRO A 206 1.19 -5.56 9.69
N GLU A 207 0.10 -5.45 10.46
CA GLU A 207 -0.75 -4.27 10.46
C GLU A 207 0.05 -3.00 10.79
N GLY A 208 -0.10 -1.95 9.97
CA GLY A 208 0.59 -0.68 10.16
C GLY A 208 2.03 -0.64 9.66
N TRP A 209 2.62 -1.78 9.24
CA TRP A 209 4.01 -1.80 8.81
C TRP A 209 4.25 -1.01 7.52
N SER A 210 3.34 -1.07 6.55
CA SER A 210 3.49 -0.28 5.31
C SER A 210 3.14 1.20 5.55
N GLU A 211 2.24 1.46 6.49
CA GLU A 211 1.71 2.77 6.85
C GLU A 211 2.72 3.65 7.58
N GLN A 212 3.81 3.07 8.10
CA GLN A 212 4.94 3.84 8.64
C GLN A 212 5.71 4.61 7.55
N PHE A 213 5.52 4.25 6.28
CA PHE A 213 6.13 4.92 5.13
C PHE A 213 5.11 5.85 4.48
N PRO A 214 5.21 7.18 4.68
CA PRO A 214 4.24 8.12 4.13
C PRO A 214 4.24 8.15 2.60
N THR A 215 5.29 7.67 1.93
CA THR A 215 5.36 7.59 0.48
C THR A 215 6.01 6.28 0.03
N ILE A 216 5.38 5.62 -0.92
CA ILE A 216 5.89 4.42 -1.59
C ILE A 216 6.05 4.74 -3.07
N LEU A 217 7.28 4.73 -3.57
CA LEU A 217 7.54 4.88 -5.01
C LEU A 217 7.40 3.52 -5.69
N ILE A 218 6.46 3.39 -6.62
CA ILE A 218 6.11 2.13 -7.25
C ILE A 218 6.64 2.08 -8.68
N ALA A 219 7.28 0.97 -9.02
CA ALA A 219 7.62 0.57 -10.38
C ALA A 219 7.09 -0.83 -10.70
N GLN A 220 6.82 -1.09 -11.98
CA GLN A 220 6.53 -2.44 -12.47
C GLN A 220 7.84 -3.08 -12.95
N VAL A 221 8.11 -4.31 -12.55
CA VAL A 221 9.27 -5.10 -12.96
C VAL A 221 8.83 -6.18 -13.95
N ASP A 222 9.43 -6.17 -15.14
CA ASP A 222 9.28 -7.18 -16.19
C ASP A 222 10.18 -8.38 -15.88
N ASN A 223 9.62 -9.36 -15.18
CA ASN A 223 10.27 -10.62 -14.82
C ASN A 223 9.92 -11.77 -15.78
N GLY A 224 9.23 -11.50 -16.89
CA GLY A 224 8.79 -12.52 -17.85
C GLY A 224 7.63 -13.39 -17.37
N GLU A 225 7.04 -13.10 -16.21
CA GLU A 225 5.87 -13.80 -15.69
C GLU A 225 4.56 -13.16 -16.17
N GLU A 226 3.47 -13.92 -16.15
CA GLU A 226 2.14 -13.42 -16.53
C GLU A 226 1.62 -12.35 -15.58
N MET A 227 1.92 -12.51 -14.28
CA MET A 227 1.54 -11.56 -13.24
C MET A 227 2.63 -10.51 -13.07
N PRO A 228 2.28 -9.20 -13.03
CA PRO A 228 3.27 -8.15 -12.89
C PRO A 228 3.90 -8.18 -11.51
N LEU A 229 5.22 -8.16 -11.43
CA LEU A 229 5.93 -7.87 -10.19
C LEU A 229 5.98 -6.35 -9.99
N TYR A 230 5.68 -5.87 -8.79
CA TYR A 230 5.87 -4.47 -8.43
C TYR A 230 7.02 -4.33 -7.43
N ALA A 231 7.83 -3.30 -7.62
CA ALA A 231 8.81 -2.86 -6.65
C ALA A 231 8.30 -1.61 -5.95
N GLY A 232 8.46 -1.56 -4.62
CA GLY A 232 8.13 -0.41 -3.79
C GLY A 232 9.37 0.12 -3.09
N LEU A 233 9.70 1.40 -3.31
CA LEU A 233 10.70 2.12 -2.53
C LEU A 233 9.99 2.82 -1.39
N MET A 234 10.20 2.32 -0.17
CA MET A 234 9.50 2.73 1.04
C MET A 234 10.22 3.92 1.67
N ALA A 235 9.70 5.13 1.51
CA ALA A 235 10.34 6.35 1.99
C ALA A 235 9.74 6.83 3.32
N ASP A 236 10.59 7.33 4.20
CA ASP A 236 10.18 7.97 5.46
C ASP A 236 9.69 9.43 5.24
N GLU A 237 9.30 10.10 6.32
CA GLU A 237 8.82 11.50 6.30
C GLU A 237 9.86 12.50 5.77
N THR A 238 11.15 12.14 5.77
CA THR A 238 12.23 12.97 5.25
C THR A 238 12.52 12.72 3.77
N GLY A 239 11.77 11.83 3.14
CA GLY A 239 11.97 11.44 1.75
C GLY A 239 13.17 10.53 1.53
N ILE A 240 13.60 9.80 2.57
CA ILE A 240 14.70 8.83 2.46
C ILE A 240 14.13 7.41 2.37
N ILE A 241 14.58 6.65 1.38
CA ILE A 241 14.21 5.24 1.19
C ILE A 241 14.79 4.42 2.33
N ARG A 242 13.93 3.79 3.13
CA ARG A 242 14.30 2.93 4.27
C ARG A 242 14.15 1.46 4.01
N ALA A 243 13.30 1.08 3.05
CA ALA A 243 13.16 -0.30 2.62
C ALA A 243 12.86 -0.39 1.13
N ILE A 244 13.25 -1.51 0.52
CA ILE A 244 12.87 -1.88 -0.84
C ILE A 244 12.09 -3.18 -0.77
N ALA A 245 10.87 -3.17 -1.28
CA ALA A 245 9.92 -4.27 -1.19
C ALA A 245 9.50 -4.75 -2.57
N PHE A 246 9.12 -6.02 -2.67
CA PHE A 246 8.70 -6.66 -3.91
C PHE A 246 7.35 -7.32 -3.71
N CYS A 247 6.34 -6.85 -4.44
CA CYS A 247 4.99 -7.36 -4.34
C CYS A 247 4.57 -8.02 -5.65
N ASN A 248 4.17 -9.30 -5.57
CA ASN A 248 3.29 -9.88 -6.56
C ASN A 248 1.84 -9.57 -6.14
N PRO A 249 1.04 -8.88 -6.95
CA PRO A 249 -0.37 -8.71 -6.65
C PRO A 249 -1.01 -10.09 -6.67
N THR A 250 -1.33 -10.63 -5.50
CA THR A 250 -2.22 -11.78 -5.41
C THR A 250 -3.60 -11.31 -5.83
N ALA A 251 -4.33 -12.14 -6.59
CA ALA A 251 -5.70 -11.84 -6.95
C ALA A 251 -6.51 -11.50 -5.68
N GLY A 252 -6.91 -10.23 -5.55
CA GLY A 252 -7.89 -9.77 -4.58
C GLY A 252 -9.30 -10.07 -5.06
#